data_AF-A0A7V8YSQ3-F1
#
_entry.id   AF-A0A7V8YSQ3-F1
#
_cell.length_a   1.000
_cell.length_b   1.000
_cell.length_c   1.000
_cell.angle_alpha   90.00
_cell.angle_beta   90.00
_cell.angle_gamma   90.00
#
_symmetry.space_group_name_H-M   'P 1'
#
loop_
_entity.id
_entity.type
_entity.pdbx_description
1 polymer ?
#
loop_
_entity_poly.entity_id
_entity_poly.type
_entity_poly.pdbx_seq_one_letter_code
_entity_poly.pdbx_strand_id
1 'polypeptide(L)'
;MARLASTVLVVALLAATATAFALTQGLKLQESTIFGTDVDKVFSPICACESSRARISFRLREADRVDIAMIDPDGTVVATPVEGERFGRGRVVVRWDGLGVDGRPLAEGEYRPRVRLREQRRTTVLPNPIEIDLTAPTVLEAGVMPRIISPDGDRRSDRLTVDYSLSEPARAVLLVAGKKRVETRFPRERDTLAWFGRVDGRSVPPGVYPLELRARDPAGNLGDAVRLAPVSVRYVSLGRSRVVAIGGARFAIRVSSDAKHVRWTLGRRSGLARPGTLRLRVPRQKGRYTLRVSANGRSASAAVFVREPRR
;
A
#
# COMPACT_ATOMS: atom_id res chain seq x y z
N MET A 1 74.52 -43.81 -7.45
CA MET A 1 74.07 -43.51 -6.07
C MET A 1 73.42 -42.13 -5.97
N ALA A 2 74.09 -41.02 -6.35
CA ALA A 2 73.54 -39.67 -6.23
C ALA A 2 72.23 -39.41 -7.00
N ARG A 3 72.06 -39.95 -8.22
CA ARG A 3 70.82 -39.81 -9.00
C ARG A 3 69.61 -40.50 -8.35
N LEU A 4 69.80 -41.70 -7.80
CA LEU A 4 68.74 -42.44 -7.10
C LEU A 4 68.28 -41.72 -5.83
N ALA A 5 69.23 -41.21 -5.04
CA ALA A 5 68.92 -40.41 -3.85
C ALA A 5 68.13 -39.14 -4.19
N SER A 6 68.51 -38.45 -5.27
CA SER A 6 67.79 -37.26 -5.76
C SER A 6 66.38 -37.60 -6.24
N THR A 7 66.19 -38.68 -7.01
CA THR A 7 64.87 -39.11 -7.47
C THR A 7 63.96 -39.50 -6.32
N VAL A 8 64.48 -40.25 -5.32
CA VAL A 8 63.72 -40.63 -4.13
C VAL A 8 63.30 -39.40 -3.33
N LEU A 9 64.20 -38.42 -3.15
CA LEU A 9 63.90 -37.17 -2.46
C LEU A 9 62.78 -36.40 -3.17
N VAL A 10 62.84 -36.27 -4.50
CA VAL A 10 61.83 -35.55 -5.28
C VAL A 10 60.47 -36.24 -5.19
N VAL A 11 60.41 -37.58 -5.30
CA VAL A 11 59.16 -38.34 -5.17
C VAL A 11 58.58 -38.21 -3.77
N ALA A 12 59.41 -38.28 -2.73
CA ALA A 12 58.96 -38.07 -1.35
C ALA A 12 58.40 -36.66 -1.14
N LEU A 13 59.06 -35.64 -1.71
CA LEU A 13 58.59 -34.25 -1.63
C LEU A 13 57.25 -34.05 -2.34
N LEU A 14 57.09 -34.64 -3.54
CA LEU A 14 55.84 -34.62 -4.30
C LEU A 14 54.70 -35.32 -3.54
N ALA A 15 54.95 -36.48 -2.92
CA ALA A 15 53.96 -37.17 -2.11
C ALA A 15 53.57 -36.38 -0.86
N ALA A 16 54.54 -35.78 -0.16
CA ALA A 16 54.29 -34.95 1.02
C ALA A 16 53.47 -33.69 0.66
N THR A 17 53.81 -33.00 -0.43
CA THR A 17 53.08 -31.82 -0.90
C THR A 17 51.68 -32.15 -1.40
N ALA A 18 51.49 -33.26 -2.12
CA ALA A 18 50.17 -33.73 -2.52
C ALA A 18 49.29 -34.07 -1.31
N THR A 19 49.86 -34.70 -0.28
CA THR A 19 49.15 -35.03 0.97
C THR A 19 48.77 -33.76 1.74
N ALA A 20 49.70 -32.81 1.88
CA ALA A 20 49.42 -31.51 2.50
C ALA A 20 48.35 -30.72 1.73
N PHE A 21 48.39 -30.76 0.39
CA PHE A 21 47.36 -30.15 -0.45
C PHE A 21 46.01 -30.84 -0.25
N ALA A 22 45.93 -32.18 -0.28
CA ALA A 22 44.69 -32.91 -0.06
C ALA A 22 44.08 -32.61 1.33
N LEU A 23 44.90 -32.55 2.38
CA LEU A 23 44.49 -32.18 3.73
C LEU A 23 43.95 -30.74 3.78
N THR A 24 44.64 -29.79 3.15
CA THR A 24 44.20 -28.39 3.13
C THR A 24 42.96 -28.17 2.27
N GLN A 25 42.80 -28.89 1.15
CA GLN A 25 41.56 -28.86 0.36
C GLN A 25 40.39 -29.52 1.11
N GLY A 26 40.64 -30.61 1.84
CA GLY A 26 39.63 -31.21 2.73
C GLY A 26 39.15 -30.26 3.82
N LEU A 27 40.04 -29.44 4.38
CA LEU A 27 39.67 -28.39 5.34
C LEU A 27 38.88 -27.25 4.69
N LYS A 28 39.14 -26.93 3.41
CA LYS A 28 38.36 -25.95 2.64
C LYS A 28 36.97 -26.46 2.22
N LEU A 29 36.78 -27.78 2.18
CA LEU A 29 35.52 -28.46 1.88
C LEU A 29 34.59 -28.61 3.09
N GLN A 30 34.97 -28.10 4.27
CA GLN A 30 34.07 -28.09 5.41
C GLN A 30 32.84 -27.24 5.12
N GLU A 31 31.67 -27.87 5.08
CA GLU A 31 30.40 -27.19 4.88
C GLU A 31 30.17 -26.14 5.98
N SER A 32 29.67 -24.96 5.60
CA SER A 32 29.38 -23.89 6.56
C SER A 32 28.47 -24.37 7.67
N THR A 33 28.82 -24.06 8.91
CA THR A 33 28.04 -24.40 10.11
C THR A 33 26.73 -23.61 10.18
N ILE A 34 26.71 -22.45 9.53
CA ILE A 34 25.52 -21.63 9.26
C ILE A 34 25.26 -21.59 7.76
N PHE A 35 24.00 -21.82 7.35
CA PHE A 35 23.58 -21.75 5.94
C PHE A 35 22.13 -21.29 5.81
N GLY A 36 21.68 -21.02 4.58
CA GLY A 36 20.29 -20.60 4.31
C GLY A 36 19.90 -19.32 5.05
N THR A 37 20.79 -18.33 5.04
CA THR A 37 20.64 -17.03 5.71
C THR A 37 19.65 -16.17 4.96
N ASP A 38 18.71 -15.57 5.68
CA ASP A 38 17.62 -14.74 5.17
C ASP A 38 17.31 -13.68 6.23
N VAL A 39 17.27 -12.42 5.84
CA VAL A 39 16.98 -11.29 6.72
C VAL A 39 16.00 -10.35 6.04
N ASP A 40 15.15 -9.69 6.83
CA ASP A 40 14.40 -8.55 6.31
C ASP A 40 15.38 -7.45 5.90
N LYS A 41 15.17 -6.88 4.72
CA LYS A 41 16.12 -5.92 4.13
C LYS A 41 16.07 -4.55 4.79
N VAL A 42 14.88 -4.10 5.14
CA VAL A 42 14.62 -2.77 5.70
C VAL A 42 13.47 -2.83 6.68
N PHE A 43 13.55 -2.06 7.76
CA PHE A 43 12.47 -1.92 8.73
C PHE A 43 12.58 -0.61 9.51
N SER A 44 11.47 -0.19 10.12
CA SER A 44 11.43 0.98 11.00
C SER A 44 10.97 0.59 12.41
N PRO A 45 11.82 0.66 13.44
CA PRO A 45 11.43 0.33 14.81
C PRO A 45 10.36 1.28 15.38
N ILE A 46 10.16 2.45 14.77
CA ILE A 46 9.24 3.50 15.24
C ILE A 46 7.91 3.57 14.47
N CYS A 47 7.73 2.79 13.40
CA CYS A 47 6.53 2.88 12.56
C CYS A 47 5.20 2.49 13.25
N ALA A 48 5.26 1.90 14.45
CA ALA A 48 4.13 1.29 15.15
C ALA A 48 3.31 0.35 14.25
N CYS A 49 4.01 -0.46 13.45
CA CYS A 49 3.45 -1.30 12.41
C CYS A 49 4.00 -2.74 12.47
N GLU A 50 3.46 -3.67 11.68
CA GLU A 50 3.89 -5.08 11.72
C GLU A 50 5.36 -5.26 11.32
N SER A 51 5.92 -4.36 10.51
CA SER A 51 7.33 -4.33 10.14
C SER A 51 8.20 -3.56 11.15
N SER A 52 7.78 -3.39 12.40
CA SER A 52 8.60 -2.70 13.40
C SER A 52 9.76 -3.52 13.96
N ARG A 53 9.98 -4.73 13.43
CA ARG A 53 11.07 -5.63 13.82
C ARG A 53 11.58 -6.36 12.60
N ALA A 54 12.89 -6.49 12.46
CA ALA A 54 13.52 -7.28 11.42
C ALA A 54 13.58 -8.76 11.81
N ARG A 55 13.22 -9.63 10.88
CA ARG A 55 13.44 -11.06 10.95
C ARG A 55 14.89 -11.39 10.60
N ILE A 56 15.52 -12.21 11.43
CA ILE A 56 16.81 -12.83 11.17
C ILE A 56 16.60 -14.34 11.14
N SER A 57 16.88 -14.99 10.01
CA SER A 57 16.69 -16.42 9.81
C SER A 57 17.96 -17.05 9.26
N PHE A 58 18.35 -18.20 9.81
CA PHE A 58 19.42 -19.03 9.27
C PHE A 58 19.20 -20.48 9.69
N ARG A 59 20.04 -21.39 9.21
CA ARG A 59 20.05 -22.79 9.61
C ARG A 59 21.37 -23.17 10.24
N LEU A 60 21.28 -23.89 11.35
CA LEU A 60 22.39 -24.53 12.02
C LEU A 60 22.54 -25.97 11.54
N ARG A 61 23.77 -26.36 11.25
CA ARG A 61 24.11 -27.75 10.89
C ARG A 61 24.09 -28.68 12.12
N GLU A 62 24.39 -28.14 13.30
CA GLU A 62 24.43 -28.84 14.59
C GLU A 62 23.82 -27.95 15.67
N ALA A 63 23.38 -28.54 16.79
CA ALA A 63 22.90 -27.75 17.92
C ALA A 63 24.05 -26.93 18.53
N ASP A 64 23.77 -25.71 18.99
CA ASP A 64 24.77 -24.85 19.65
C ASP A 64 24.09 -23.82 20.57
N ARG A 65 24.88 -23.17 21.43
CA ARG A 65 24.51 -21.92 22.11
C ARG A 65 24.93 -20.74 21.27
N VAL A 66 23.96 -19.93 20.88
CA VAL A 66 24.13 -18.87 19.91
C VAL A 66 24.08 -17.50 20.59
N ASP A 67 25.00 -16.63 20.21
CA ASP A 67 24.88 -15.19 20.40
C ASP A 67 24.61 -14.53 19.05
N ILE A 68 23.66 -13.61 18.99
CA ILE A 68 23.44 -12.75 17.83
C ILE A 68 23.63 -11.32 18.29
N ALA A 69 24.69 -10.70 17.78
CA ALA A 69 24.97 -9.29 17.94
C ALA A 69 24.66 -8.56 16.63
N MET A 70 24.25 -7.29 16.70
CA MET A 70 24.16 -6.41 15.55
C MET A 70 25.39 -5.53 15.53
N ILE A 71 26.05 -5.48 14.39
CA ILE A 71 27.22 -4.62 14.16
C ILE A 71 26.91 -3.52 13.16
N ASP A 72 27.50 -2.36 13.38
CA ASP A 72 27.49 -1.23 12.45
C ASP A 72 28.54 -1.42 11.32
N PRO A 73 28.65 -0.50 10.35
CA PRO A 73 29.65 -0.59 9.28
C PRO A 73 31.11 -0.59 9.76
N ASP A 74 31.40 -0.03 10.92
CA ASP A 74 32.73 -0.01 11.54
C ASP A 74 33.05 -1.32 12.29
N GLY A 75 32.07 -2.22 12.40
CA GLY A 75 32.19 -3.53 13.07
C GLY A 75 31.94 -3.48 14.58
N THR A 76 31.49 -2.34 15.11
CA THR A 76 31.17 -2.15 16.52
C THR A 76 29.85 -2.84 16.84
N VAL A 77 29.78 -3.51 18.00
CA VAL A 77 28.53 -4.10 18.47
C VAL A 77 27.63 -3.02 19.03
N VAL A 78 26.45 -2.85 18.43
CA VAL A 78 25.47 -1.83 18.81
C VAL A 78 24.24 -2.39 19.51
N ALA A 79 23.96 -3.70 19.33
CA ALA A 79 22.88 -4.41 20.00
C ALA A 79 23.20 -5.91 20.13
N THR A 80 22.57 -6.59 21.09
CA THR A 80 22.68 -8.06 21.26
C THR A 80 21.28 -8.66 21.44
N PRO A 81 20.51 -8.89 20.36
CA PRO A 81 19.16 -9.44 20.46
C PRO A 81 19.09 -10.86 21.04
N VAL A 82 20.17 -11.64 20.97
CA VAL A 82 20.23 -12.99 21.55
C VAL A 82 21.58 -13.20 22.20
N GLU A 83 21.56 -13.70 23.44
CA GLU A 83 22.77 -14.03 24.19
C GLU A 83 22.66 -15.43 24.85
N GLY A 84 23.51 -16.36 24.42
CA GLY A 84 23.71 -17.67 25.05
C GLY A 84 22.55 -18.65 24.91
N GLU A 85 21.56 -18.35 24.06
CA GLU A 85 20.37 -19.17 23.86
C GLU A 85 20.71 -20.45 23.09
N ARG A 86 20.14 -21.59 23.52
CA ARG A 86 20.42 -22.89 22.91
C ARG A 86 19.45 -23.17 21.77
N PHE A 87 19.98 -23.40 20.58
CA PHE A 87 19.20 -23.82 19.42
C PHE A 87 19.59 -25.22 18.99
N GLY A 88 18.59 -26.00 18.57
CA GLY A 88 18.83 -27.30 17.94
C GLY A 88 19.35 -27.16 16.51
N ARG A 89 19.76 -28.28 15.93
CA ARG A 89 19.99 -28.38 14.48
C ARG A 89 18.74 -27.94 13.72
N GLY A 90 18.91 -27.18 12.64
CA GLY A 90 17.82 -26.73 11.79
C GLY A 90 17.61 -25.23 11.83
N ARG A 91 16.36 -24.79 11.63
CA ARG A 91 16.05 -23.38 11.40
C ARG A 91 16.03 -22.59 12.72
N VAL A 92 16.77 -21.49 12.74
CA VAL A 92 16.73 -20.46 13.77
C VAL A 92 16.03 -19.23 13.19
N VAL A 93 15.08 -18.67 13.93
CA VAL A 93 14.38 -17.43 13.55
C VAL A 93 14.31 -16.54 14.78
N VAL A 94 14.86 -15.34 14.65
CA VAL A 94 14.91 -14.33 15.70
C VAL A 94 14.34 -13.03 15.15
N ARG A 95 13.79 -12.20 16.03
CA ARG A 95 13.36 -10.84 15.69
C ARG A 95 14.24 -9.83 16.41
N TRP A 96 14.70 -8.84 15.67
CA TRP A 96 15.41 -7.70 16.21
C TRP A 96 14.52 -6.47 16.15
N ASP A 97 14.44 -5.73 17.24
CA ASP A 97 13.59 -4.57 17.43
C ASP A 97 14.26 -3.24 17.10
N GLY A 98 15.52 -3.27 16.60
CA GLY A 98 16.26 -2.05 16.26
C GLY A 98 16.72 -1.23 17.46
N LEU A 99 16.58 -1.75 18.68
CA LEU A 99 17.03 -1.07 19.88
C LEU A 99 18.51 -1.34 20.14
N GLY A 100 19.23 -0.29 20.53
CA GLY A 100 20.61 -0.35 20.97
C GLY A 100 20.74 -0.83 22.42
N VAL A 101 21.99 -0.93 22.88
CA VAL A 101 22.33 -1.31 24.26
C VAL A 101 21.74 -0.39 25.34
N ASP A 102 21.44 0.87 24.99
CA ASP A 102 20.81 1.87 25.85
C ASP A 102 19.27 1.81 25.83
N GLY A 103 18.69 0.86 25.07
CA GLY A 103 17.25 0.71 24.89
C GLY A 103 16.62 1.74 23.96
N ARG A 104 17.40 2.57 23.27
CA ARG A 104 16.90 3.55 22.30
C ARG A 104 16.94 2.99 20.88
N PRO A 105 16.06 3.45 19.97
CA PRO A 105 16.19 3.13 18.55
C PRO A 105 17.58 3.53 18.05
N LEU A 106 18.23 2.63 17.35
CA LEU A 106 19.47 2.94 16.65
C LEU A 106 19.21 3.93 15.51
N ALA A 107 20.27 4.62 15.10
CA ALA A 107 20.21 5.55 13.98
C ALA A 107 19.90 4.83 12.66
N GLU A 108 19.35 5.58 11.71
CA GLU A 108 19.18 5.13 10.33
C GLU A 108 20.52 4.70 9.73
N GLY A 109 20.52 3.59 8.99
CA GLY A 109 21.70 3.00 8.39
C GLY A 109 21.69 1.47 8.32
N GLU A 110 22.77 0.91 7.79
CA GLU A 110 22.94 -0.52 7.62
C GLU A 110 23.59 -1.20 8.82
N TYR A 111 22.99 -2.32 9.24
CA TYR A 111 23.51 -3.16 10.32
C TYR A 111 23.61 -4.61 9.88
N ARG A 112 24.58 -5.35 10.41
CA ARG A 112 24.78 -6.77 10.06
C ARG A 112 24.64 -7.66 11.29
N PRO A 113 23.92 -8.79 11.20
CA PRO A 113 23.95 -9.78 12.25
C PRO A 113 25.30 -10.50 12.30
N ARG A 114 25.96 -10.46 13.45
CA ARG A 114 27.14 -11.24 13.79
C ARG A 114 26.73 -12.38 14.72
N VAL A 115 26.84 -13.61 14.22
CA VAL A 115 26.44 -14.83 14.92
C VAL A 115 27.68 -15.51 15.51
N ARG A 116 27.69 -15.73 16.83
CA ARG A 116 28.71 -16.53 17.51
C ARG A 116 28.11 -17.85 17.96
N LEU A 117 28.74 -18.94 17.56
CA LEU A 117 28.47 -20.31 17.98
C LEU A 117 29.45 -20.66 19.11
N ARG A 118 28.97 -20.76 20.35
CA ARG A 118 29.83 -20.88 21.53
C ARG A 118 30.51 -22.25 21.62
N GLU A 119 29.78 -23.33 21.34
CA GLU A 119 30.28 -24.71 21.42
C GLU A 119 31.30 -24.96 20.29
N GLN A 120 30.97 -24.53 19.06
CA GLN A 120 31.87 -24.65 17.91
C GLN A 120 32.98 -23.59 17.84
N ARG A 121 32.95 -22.59 18.74
CA ARG A 121 33.91 -21.46 18.80
C ARG A 121 34.10 -20.73 17.46
N ARG A 122 33.01 -20.61 16.69
CA ARG A 122 33.00 -19.91 15.39
C ARG A 122 32.17 -18.63 15.46
N THR A 123 32.63 -17.60 14.78
CA THR A 123 31.87 -16.36 14.58
C THR A 123 31.71 -16.11 13.09
N THR A 124 30.52 -15.72 12.66
CA THR A 124 30.20 -15.44 11.26
C THR A 124 29.32 -14.21 11.18
N VAL A 125 29.68 -13.27 10.32
CA VAL A 125 28.82 -12.14 9.97
C VAL A 125 27.93 -12.59 8.82
N LEU A 126 26.62 -12.40 8.95
CA LEU A 126 25.70 -12.76 7.88
C LEU A 126 25.91 -11.83 6.67
N PRO A 127 25.78 -12.34 5.43
CA PRO A 127 26.19 -11.60 4.24
C PRO A 127 25.27 -10.43 3.88
N ASN A 128 23.99 -10.50 4.25
CA ASN A 128 23.00 -9.48 3.91
C ASN A 128 22.82 -8.51 5.09
N PRO A 129 22.95 -7.18 4.86
CA PRO A 129 22.65 -6.19 5.88
C PRO A 129 21.13 -6.06 6.09
N ILE A 130 20.79 -5.40 7.20
CA ILE A 130 19.46 -4.96 7.58
C ILE A 130 19.53 -3.45 7.73
N GLU A 131 18.74 -2.74 6.94
CA GLU A 131 18.63 -1.29 6.98
C GLU A 131 17.58 -0.87 8.02
N ILE A 132 17.96 0.01 8.94
CA ILE A 132 17.01 0.77 9.74
C ILE A 132 16.73 2.04 8.95
N ASP A 133 15.45 2.29 8.64
CA ASP A 133 14.97 3.52 8.01
C ASP A 133 13.91 4.16 8.92
N LEU A 134 14.17 5.39 9.34
CA LEU A 134 13.31 6.16 10.26
C LEU A 134 12.59 7.32 9.56
N THR A 135 12.89 7.55 8.28
CA THR A 135 12.49 8.75 7.56
C THR A 135 11.22 8.47 6.78
N ALA A 136 10.18 9.27 7.02
CA ALA A 136 8.92 9.09 6.32
C ALA A 136 8.93 9.76 4.95
N PRO A 137 8.32 9.14 3.92
CA PRO A 137 8.25 9.70 2.58
C PRO A 137 7.33 10.93 2.54
N THR A 138 7.65 11.88 1.66
CA THR A 138 6.82 13.08 1.43
C THR A 138 6.12 13.02 0.07
N VAL A 139 4.94 13.65 -0.02
CA VAL A 139 4.23 13.82 -1.28
C VAL A 139 4.73 15.11 -1.94
N LEU A 140 5.34 15.00 -3.10
CA LEU A 140 5.88 16.14 -3.85
C LEU A 140 4.81 16.81 -4.70
N GLU A 141 4.04 16.02 -5.46
CA GLU A 141 2.95 16.50 -6.30
C GLU A 141 1.77 15.53 -6.24
N ALA A 142 0.54 16.06 -6.31
CA ALA A 142 -0.66 15.24 -6.40
C ALA A 142 -1.82 15.98 -7.08
N GLY A 143 -2.44 15.36 -8.07
CA GLY A 143 -3.54 15.91 -8.86
C GLY A 143 -4.75 14.99 -8.89
N VAL A 144 -5.96 15.53 -8.63
CA VAL A 144 -7.22 14.77 -8.64
C VAL A 144 -8.01 15.05 -9.90
N MET A 145 -8.35 14.00 -10.65
CA MET A 145 -9.22 14.08 -11.83
C MET A 145 -10.12 12.85 -12.04
N PRO A 146 -11.40 13.02 -12.39
CA PRO A 146 -12.18 14.26 -12.32
C PRO A 146 -12.54 14.62 -10.86
N ARG A 147 -12.92 15.89 -10.62
CA ARG A 147 -13.39 16.39 -9.31
C ARG A 147 -14.89 16.18 -9.08
N ILE A 148 -15.61 15.67 -10.08
CA ILE A 148 -17.02 15.31 -9.98
C ILE A 148 -17.17 13.89 -10.51
N ILE A 149 -17.75 13.01 -9.70
CA ILE A 149 -17.99 11.61 -10.03
C ILE A 149 -19.45 11.22 -9.77
N SER A 150 -19.92 10.21 -10.49
CA SER A 150 -21.22 9.55 -10.33
C SER A 150 -20.98 8.05 -10.30
N PRO A 151 -20.66 7.48 -9.13
CA PRO A 151 -20.30 6.07 -9.01
C PRO A 151 -21.55 5.18 -9.04
N ASP A 152 -22.30 5.19 -10.13
CA ASP A 152 -23.55 4.44 -10.29
C ASP A 152 -23.41 3.14 -11.13
N GLY A 153 -22.22 2.89 -11.68
CA GLY A 153 -21.86 1.66 -12.37
C GLY A 153 -22.10 1.66 -13.87
N ASP A 154 -22.36 2.81 -14.49
CA ASP A 154 -22.57 2.93 -15.94
C ASP A 154 -21.29 3.17 -16.76
N ARG A 155 -20.13 3.11 -16.10
CA ARG A 155 -18.77 3.35 -16.59
C ARG A 155 -18.48 4.79 -16.99
N ARG A 156 -19.35 5.74 -16.65
CA ARG A 156 -19.14 7.17 -16.86
C ARG A 156 -18.91 7.82 -15.52
N SER A 157 -17.83 8.60 -15.42
CA SER A 157 -17.50 9.33 -14.19
C SER A 157 -17.58 8.48 -12.91
N ASP A 158 -17.37 7.16 -13.00
CA ASP A 158 -17.57 6.21 -11.91
C ASP A 158 -16.42 6.24 -10.87
N ARG A 159 -15.33 6.92 -11.20
CA ARG A 159 -14.12 6.98 -10.40
C ARG A 159 -13.43 8.33 -10.55
N LEU A 160 -12.65 8.66 -9.53
CA LEU A 160 -11.55 9.61 -9.65
C LEU A 160 -10.23 8.87 -9.71
N THR A 161 -9.25 9.50 -10.31
CA THR A 161 -7.83 9.14 -10.26
C THR A 161 -7.09 10.24 -9.51
N VAL A 162 -6.08 9.83 -8.75
CA VAL A 162 -5.04 10.72 -8.23
C VAL A 162 -3.73 10.33 -8.87
N ASP A 163 -3.17 11.23 -9.66
CA ASP A 163 -1.79 11.14 -10.18
C ASP A 163 -0.87 11.78 -9.15
N TYR A 164 0.26 11.15 -8.83
CA TYR A 164 1.13 11.64 -7.76
C TYR A 164 2.62 11.38 -8.00
N SER A 165 3.45 12.16 -7.31
CA SER A 165 4.90 11.94 -7.16
C SER A 165 5.32 12.05 -5.69
N LEU A 166 6.25 11.19 -5.26
CA LEU A 166 6.74 11.04 -3.89
C LEU A 166 8.25 11.26 -3.84
N SER A 167 8.80 11.55 -2.66
CA SER A 167 10.25 11.72 -2.46
C SER A 167 11.08 10.46 -2.68
N GLU A 168 10.43 9.29 -2.62
CA GLU A 168 11.06 7.97 -2.72
C GLU A 168 10.01 6.90 -3.11
N PRO A 169 10.42 5.66 -3.43
CA PRO A 169 9.49 4.57 -3.70
C PRO A 169 8.60 4.23 -2.50
N ALA A 170 7.33 4.63 -2.54
CA ALA A 170 6.36 4.37 -1.49
C ALA A 170 4.98 3.98 -2.03
N ARG A 171 4.16 3.34 -1.19
CA ARG A 171 2.74 3.07 -1.47
C ARG A 171 1.92 4.30 -1.12
N ALA A 172 1.12 4.79 -2.06
CA ALA A 172 0.22 5.89 -1.81
C ALA A 172 -1.06 5.40 -1.09
N VAL A 173 -1.49 6.14 -0.08
CA VAL A 173 -2.68 5.88 0.73
C VAL A 173 -3.64 7.04 0.57
N LEU A 174 -4.79 6.80 -0.07
CA LEU A 174 -5.86 7.79 -0.19
C LEU A 174 -6.84 7.66 0.98
N LEU A 175 -7.03 8.77 1.68
CA LEU A 175 -8.08 8.94 2.66
C LEU A 175 -9.23 9.74 2.04
N VAL A 176 -10.46 9.30 2.30
CA VAL A 176 -11.67 10.00 1.91
C VAL A 176 -12.48 10.24 3.16
N ALA A 177 -12.78 11.51 3.46
CA ALA A 177 -13.41 11.90 4.72
C ALA A 177 -12.68 11.32 5.95
N GLY A 178 -11.34 11.43 5.96
CA GLY A 178 -10.46 10.98 7.05
C GLY A 178 -10.29 9.47 7.20
N LYS A 179 -10.88 8.66 6.32
CA LYS A 179 -10.76 7.18 6.38
C LYS A 179 -10.00 6.67 5.17
N LYS A 180 -9.02 5.78 5.39
CA LYS A 180 -8.33 5.06 4.32
C LYS A 180 -9.36 4.35 3.41
N ARG A 181 -9.21 4.54 2.10
CA ARG A 181 -10.07 3.91 1.07
C ARG A 181 -9.28 3.14 0.03
N VAL A 182 -8.11 3.64 -0.34
CA VAL A 182 -7.27 3.03 -1.36
C VAL A 182 -5.84 3.05 -0.86
N GLU A 183 -5.12 1.98 -1.11
CA GLU A 183 -3.67 1.92 -0.96
C GLU A 183 -3.11 1.22 -2.20
N THR A 184 -2.05 1.78 -2.80
CA THR A 184 -1.40 1.13 -3.95
C THR A 184 -0.66 -0.13 -3.51
N ARG A 185 -0.53 -1.09 -4.42
CA ARG A 185 0.04 -2.41 -4.09
C ARG A 185 1.57 -2.39 -3.97
N PHE A 186 2.23 -1.60 -4.81
CA PHE A 186 3.68 -1.60 -4.95
C PHE A 186 4.25 -0.22 -4.63
N PRO A 187 5.43 -0.14 -3.99
CA PRO A 187 6.11 1.12 -3.76
C PRO A 187 6.65 1.69 -5.08
N ARG A 188 6.32 2.96 -5.36
CA ARG A 188 6.78 3.70 -6.55
C ARG A 188 6.87 5.19 -6.24
N GLU A 189 7.86 5.85 -6.83
CA GLU A 189 8.00 7.30 -6.74
C GLU A 189 6.86 8.02 -7.47
N ARG A 190 6.41 7.47 -8.61
CA ARG A 190 5.32 8.03 -9.42
C ARG A 190 4.36 6.92 -9.82
N ASP A 191 3.08 7.14 -9.58
CA ASP A 191 2.02 6.25 -10.05
C ASP A 191 0.67 6.98 -10.02
N THR A 192 -0.39 6.22 -10.29
CA THR A 192 -1.78 6.64 -10.21
C THR A 192 -2.54 5.73 -9.25
N LEU A 193 -3.51 6.28 -8.54
CA LEU A 193 -4.46 5.51 -7.73
C LEU A 193 -5.89 5.91 -8.06
N ALA A 194 -6.81 4.94 -8.07
CA ALA A 194 -8.20 5.19 -8.43
C ALA A 194 -9.15 4.88 -7.27
N TRP A 195 -10.11 5.77 -7.03
CA TRP A 195 -11.22 5.52 -6.11
C TRP A 195 -12.56 5.56 -6.84
N PHE A 196 -13.30 4.45 -6.75
CA PHE A 196 -14.58 4.23 -7.44
C PHE A 196 -15.80 4.77 -6.68
N GLY A 197 -15.61 5.66 -5.71
CA GLY A 197 -16.72 6.23 -4.94
C GLY A 197 -17.54 5.20 -4.17
N ARG A 198 -16.93 4.06 -3.79
CA ARG A 198 -17.59 2.92 -3.13
C ARG A 198 -16.96 2.58 -1.78
N VAL A 199 -17.79 2.09 -0.88
CA VAL A 199 -17.43 1.55 0.45
C VAL A 199 -18.26 0.28 0.63
N ASP A 200 -17.60 -0.84 0.93
CA ASP A 200 -18.24 -2.15 1.11
C ASP A 200 -19.16 -2.55 -0.07
N GLY A 201 -18.67 -2.30 -1.29
CA GLY A 201 -19.38 -2.55 -2.55
C GLY A 201 -20.48 -1.54 -2.91
N ARG A 202 -20.89 -0.68 -1.97
CA ARG A 202 -21.97 0.31 -2.15
C ARG A 202 -21.41 1.67 -2.48
N SER A 203 -22.04 2.37 -3.41
CA SER A 203 -21.62 3.73 -3.73
C SER A 203 -22.03 4.71 -2.65
N VAL A 204 -21.15 5.66 -2.36
CA VAL A 204 -21.34 6.65 -1.29
C VAL A 204 -22.50 7.61 -1.60
N PRO A 205 -23.12 8.23 -0.58
CA PRO A 205 -24.15 9.24 -0.79
C PRO A 205 -23.66 10.45 -1.63
N PRO A 206 -24.57 11.18 -2.30
CA PRO A 206 -24.20 12.44 -2.92
C PRO A 206 -23.67 13.43 -1.88
N GLY A 207 -22.64 14.19 -2.21
CA GLY A 207 -21.98 15.09 -1.27
C GLY A 207 -20.60 15.54 -1.75
N VAL A 208 -19.94 16.35 -0.94
CA VAL A 208 -18.54 16.76 -1.14
C VAL A 208 -17.68 16.00 -0.15
N TYR A 209 -16.64 15.33 -0.64
CA TYR A 209 -15.75 14.50 0.16
C TYR A 209 -14.35 15.12 0.15
N PRO A 210 -13.78 15.47 1.32
CA PRO A 210 -12.39 15.88 1.40
C PRO A 210 -11.50 14.67 1.11
N LEU A 211 -10.39 14.93 0.43
CA LEU A 211 -9.41 13.94 0.02
C LEU A 211 -8.06 14.30 0.62
N GLU A 212 -7.37 13.30 1.14
CA GLU A 212 -6.00 13.43 1.64
C GLU A 212 -5.15 12.29 1.08
N LEU A 213 -3.91 12.60 0.74
CA LEU A 213 -2.93 11.62 0.29
C LEU A 213 -1.82 11.50 1.33
N ARG A 214 -1.44 10.25 1.65
CA ARG A 214 -0.25 9.92 2.44
C ARG A 214 0.61 8.94 1.64
N ALA A 215 1.88 8.81 2.02
CA ALA A 215 2.80 7.82 1.47
C ALA A 215 3.31 6.90 2.58
N ARG A 216 3.45 5.61 2.27
CA ARG A 216 4.05 4.61 3.15
C ARG A 216 5.20 3.92 2.44
N ASP A 217 6.41 4.03 2.98
CA ASP A 217 7.61 3.40 2.41
C ASP A 217 7.64 1.87 2.67
N PRO A 218 8.69 1.16 2.21
CA PRO A 218 8.89 -0.25 2.51
C PRO A 218 9.21 -0.56 3.97
N ALA A 219 9.86 0.35 4.71
CA ALA A 219 10.19 0.21 6.14
C ALA A 219 8.92 0.24 7.03
N GLY A 220 7.87 0.87 6.53
CA GLY A 220 6.58 1.07 7.16
C GLY A 220 6.34 2.50 7.65
N ASN A 221 7.27 3.45 7.49
CA ASN A 221 7.03 4.83 7.92
C ASN A 221 5.91 5.43 7.07
N LEU A 222 5.08 6.26 7.72
CA LEU A 222 3.88 6.82 7.10
C LEU A 222 3.98 8.35 7.15
N GLY A 223 4.21 8.95 5.99
CA GLY A 223 4.34 10.39 5.83
C GLY A 223 3.10 11.17 6.22
N ASP A 224 3.27 12.49 6.32
CA ASP A 224 2.17 13.41 6.60
C ASP A 224 1.12 13.44 5.49
N ALA A 225 -0.09 13.85 5.86
CA ALA A 225 -1.20 13.96 4.93
C ALA A 225 -1.15 15.28 4.16
N VAL A 226 -1.17 15.18 2.83
CA VAL A 226 -1.38 16.33 1.95
C VAL A 226 -2.85 16.39 1.53
N ARG A 227 -3.49 17.53 1.79
CA ARG A 227 -4.87 17.78 1.36
C ARG A 227 -4.93 17.95 -0.15
N LEU A 228 -5.83 17.22 -0.78
CA LEU A 228 -6.11 17.34 -2.20
C LEU A 228 -7.39 18.15 -2.42
N ALA A 229 -7.65 18.50 -3.68
CA ALA A 229 -8.95 19.04 -4.06
C ALA A 229 -10.07 18.05 -3.71
N PRO A 230 -11.17 18.51 -3.07
CA PRO A 230 -12.26 17.62 -2.72
C PRO A 230 -12.98 17.11 -3.97
N VAL A 231 -13.63 15.95 -3.82
CA VAL A 231 -14.46 15.36 -4.89
C VAL A 231 -15.95 15.53 -4.58
N SER A 232 -16.73 15.96 -5.56
CA SER A 232 -18.19 15.96 -5.49
C SER A 232 -18.76 14.66 -6.07
N VAL A 233 -19.51 13.93 -5.25
CA VAL A 233 -20.32 12.80 -5.70
C VAL A 233 -21.71 13.30 -6.03
N ARG A 234 -22.16 13.06 -7.26
CA ARG A 234 -23.50 13.44 -7.73
C ARG A 234 -24.07 12.31 -8.56
N TYR A 235 -25.38 12.09 -8.45
CA TYR A 235 -26.13 11.17 -9.30
C TYR A 235 -27.11 11.98 -10.15
N VAL A 236 -28.35 11.53 -10.26
CA VAL A 236 -29.45 12.33 -10.80
C VAL A 236 -29.84 13.43 -9.81
N SER A 237 -29.90 14.69 -10.27
CA SER A 237 -30.49 15.80 -9.52
C SER A 237 -31.37 16.69 -10.40
N LEU A 238 -32.32 17.37 -9.76
CA LEU A 238 -33.22 18.32 -10.42
C LEU A 238 -32.88 19.75 -9.99
N GLY A 239 -32.88 20.69 -10.94
CA GLY A 239 -32.56 22.10 -10.69
C GLY A 239 -33.59 22.84 -9.82
N ARG A 240 -34.72 22.21 -9.50
CA ARG A 240 -35.70 22.68 -8.52
C ARG A 240 -36.48 21.50 -7.95
N SER A 241 -36.81 21.60 -6.67
CA SER A 241 -37.63 20.60 -5.95
C SER A 241 -39.13 20.86 -6.10
N ARG A 242 -39.53 22.02 -6.63
CA ARG A 242 -40.93 22.45 -6.75
C ARG A 242 -41.22 23.13 -8.08
N VAL A 243 -42.35 22.79 -8.68
CA VAL A 243 -42.93 23.42 -9.87
C VAL A 243 -44.38 23.79 -9.57
N VAL A 244 -44.79 24.99 -9.96
CA VAL A 244 -46.19 25.44 -9.89
C VAL A 244 -46.60 25.87 -11.30
N ALA A 245 -47.71 25.34 -11.80
CA ALA A 245 -48.20 25.66 -13.14
C ALA A 245 -49.73 25.53 -13.23
N ILE A 246 -50.31 26.16 -14.26
CA ILE A 246 -51.73 26.02 -14.59
C ILE A 246 -51.95 24.69 -15.33
N GLY A 247 -53.11 24.07 -15.15
CA GLY A 247 -53.51 22.84 -15.84
C GLY A 247 -53.20 22.87 -17.35
N GLY A 248 -52.49 21.85 -17.84
CA GLY A 248 -52.11 21.74 -19.25
C GLY A 248 -50.96 22.65 -19.72
N ALA A 249 -50.40 23.53 -18.88
CA ALA A 249 -49.24 24.35 -19.24
C ALA A 249 -47.96 23.54 -19.40
N ARG A 250 -46.96 24.10 -20.09
CA ARG A 250 -45.61 23.51 -20.19
C ARG A 250 -44.71 24.09 -19.12
N PHE A 251 -43.76 23.29 -18.66
CA PHE A 251 -42.68 23.73 -17.78
C PHE A 251 -41.36 23.09 -18.20
N ALA A 252 -40.26 23.76 -17.85
CA ALA A 252 -38.91 23.27 -18.06
C ALA A 252 -38.22 23.00 -16.71
N ILE A 253 -37.44 21.94 -16.60
CA ILE A 253 -36.65 21.66 -15.39
C ILE A 253 -35.29 21.10 -15.79
N ARG A 254 -34.22 21.63 -15.19
CA ARG A 254 -32.87 21.10 -15.42
C ARG A 254 -32.73 19.76 -14.72
N VAL A 255 -32.22 18.76 -15.43
CA VAL A 255 -31.81 17.46 -14.94
C VAL A 255 -30.29 17.38 -15.07
N SER A 256 -29.59 17.21 -13.95
CA SER A 256 -28.16 16.93 -13.94
C SER A 256 -27.97 15.43 -13.75
N SER A 257 -27.25 14.79 -14.67
CA SER A 257 -26.86 13.39 -14.63
C SER A 257 -25.79 13.18 -15.71
N ASP A 258 -24.86 12.26 -15.49
CA ASP A 258 -23.86 11.81 -16.46
C ASP A 258 -24.33 10.62 -17.31
N ALA A 259 -25.34 9.89 -16.83
CA ALA A 259 -26.06 8.87 -17.57
C ALA A 259 -26.45 9.30 -19.00
N LYS A 260 -26.35 8.38 -19.96
CA LYS A 260 -26.70 8.64 -21.38
C LYS A 260 -28.16 9.07 -21.55
N HIS A 261 -29.05 8.48 -20.76
CA HIS A 261 -30.48 8.77 -20.76
C HIS A 261 -31.03 8.72 -19.33
N VAL A 262 -32.08 9.51 -19.09
CA VAL A 262 -32.88 9.47 -17.87
C VAL A 262 -34.30 9.03 -18.19
N ARG A 263 -34.89 8.24 -17.30
CA ARG A 263 -36.33 7.95 -17.31
C ARG A 263 -37.04 8.97 -16.45
N TRP A 264 -38.16 9.52 -16.92
CA TRP A 264 -39.00 10.41 -16.13
C TRP A 264 -40.42 9.88 -16.04
N THR A 265 -41.10 10.21 -14.94
CA THR A 265 -42.51 9.91 -14.69
C THR A 265 -43.19 11.15 -14.10
N LEU A 266 -44.39 11.47 -14.56
CA LEU A 266 -45.22 12.58 -14.06
C LEU A 266 -46.69 12.18 -14.13
N GLY A 267 -47.27 11.84 -12.99
CA GLY A 267 -48.61 11.23 -12.94
C GLY A 267 -48.61 9.91 -13.73
N ARG A 268 -49.55 9.75 -14.67
CA ARG A 268 -49.65 8.56 -15.54
C ARG A 268 -48.71 8.60 -16.76
N ARG A 269 -47.93 9.67 -16.93
CA ARG A 269 -47.06 9.85 -18.10
C ARG A 269 -45.63 9.49 -17.76
N SER A 270 -44.91 8.93 -18.73
CA SER A 270 -43.49 8.61 -18.61
C SER A 270 -42.77 8.77 -19.94
N GLY A 271 -41.45 8.81 -19.90
CA GLY A 271 -40.62 8.79 -21.10
C GLY A 271 -39.13 8.72 -20.81
N LEU A 272 -38.34 8.66 -21.88
CA LEU A 272 -36.89 8.78 -21.85
C LEU A 272 -36.49 10.15 -22.38
N ALA A 273 -35.41 10.70 -21.84
CA ALA A 273 -34.80 11.94 -22.32
C ALA A 273 -33.28 11.91 -22.09
N ARG A 274 -32.53 12.76 -22.80
CA ARG A 274 -31.16 13.07 -22.41
C ARG A 274 -31.16 13.97 -21.16
N PRO A 275 -30.16 13.87 -20.26
CA PRO A 275 -29.96 14.89 -19.23
C PRO A 275 -29.84 16.29 -19.83
N GLY A 276 -30.15 17.32 -19.05
CA GLY A 276 -30.29 18.70 -19.51
C GLY A 276 -31.67 19.27 -19.19
N THR A 277 -32.19 20.16 -20.03
CA THR A 277 -33.48 20.81 -19.77
C THR A 277 -34.64 19.93 -20.24
N LEU A 278 -35.32 19.29 -19.30
CA LEU A 278 -36.52 18.50 -19.55
C LEU A 278 -37.74 19.41 -19.66
N ARG A 279 -38.41 19.40 -20.82
CA ARG A 279 -39.62 20.20 -21.09
C ARG A 279 -40.86 19.31 -21.08
N LEU A 280 -41.68 19.41 -20.05
CA LEU A 280 -42.89 18.59 -19.87
C LEU A 280 -44.16 19.44 -19.88
N ARG A 281 -45.31 18.79 -20.03
CA ARG A 281 -46.63 19.40 -19.85
C ARG A 281 -47.24 18.87 -18.56
N VAL A 282 -47.72 19.77 -17.70
CA VAL A 282 -48.41 19.35 -16.46
C VAL A 282 -49.77 18.70 -16.76
N PRO A 283 -50.27 17.82 -15.88
CA PRO A 283 -51.63 17.31 -15.97
C PRO A 283 -52.67 18.44 -16.07
N ARG A 284 -53.82 18.17 -16.69
CA ARG A 284 -54.94 19.13 -16.77
C ARG A 284 -55.70 19.24 -15.46
N GLN A 285 -55.76 18.14 -14.70
CA GLN A 285 -56.43 18.09 -13.40
C GLN A 285 -55.61 18.84 -12.35
N LYS A 286 -56.30 19.62 -11.49
CA LYS A 286 -55.67 20.24 -10.32
C LYS A 286 -55.18 19.17 -9.35
N GLY A 287 -54.10 19.47 -8.64
CA GLY A 287 -53.57 18.56 -7.62
C GLY A 287 -52.07 18.62 -7.47
N ARG A 288 -51.56 17.75 -6.58
CA ARG A 288 -50.13 17.55 -6.35
C ARG A 288 -49.68 16.28 -7.09
N TYR A 289 -48.71 16.45 -7.98
CA TYR A 289 -48.06 15.37 -8.70
C TYR A 289 -46.58 15.31 -8.32
N THR A 290 -45.97 14.16 -8.58
CA THR A 290 -44.52 13.97 -8.41
C THR A 290 -43.91 13.78 -9.79
N LEU A 291 -42.99 14.65 -10.16
CA LEU A 291 -42.04 14.37 -11.23
C LEU A 291 -40.92 13.53 -10.61
N ARG A 292 -40.78 12.26 -10.98
CA ARG A 292 -39.61 11.44 -10.62
C ARG A 292 -38.75 11.26 -11.86
N VAL A 293 -37.45 11.51 -11.73
CA VAL A 293 -36.43 11.25 -12.75
C VAL A 293 -35.42 10.27 -12.20
N SER A 294 -35.06 9.25 -12.98
CA SER A 294 -34.18 8.17 -12.55
C SER A 294 -33.21 7.72 -13.64
N ALA A 295 -32.02 7.31 -13.23
CA ALA A 295 -31.01 6.65 -14.04
C ALA A 295 -30.18 5.72 -13.14
N ASN A 296 -29.76 4.55 -13.65
CA ASN A 296 -28.81 3.65 -12.99
C ASN A 296 -29.15 3.34 -11.51
N GLY A 297 -30.43 3.10 -11.21
CA GLY A 297 -30.92 2.84 -9.84
C GLY A 297 -30.96 4.05 -8.90
N ARG A 298 -30.58 5.24 -9.38
CA ARG A 298 -30.65 6.52 -8.65
C ARG A 298 -31.86 7.33 -9.12
N SER A 299 -32.44 8.14 -8.23
CA SER A 299 -33.57 8.99 -8.60
C SER A 299 -33.60 10.31 -7.85
N ALA A 300 -34.17 11.33 -8.50
CA ALA A 300 -34.52 12.61 -7.91
C ALA A 300 -35.99 12.93 -8.20
N SER A 301 -36.62 13.70 -7.32
CA SER A 301 -38.04 14.03 -7.44
C SER A 301 -38.30 15.52 -7.22
N ALA A 302 -39.32 16.04 -7.90
CA ALA A 302 -39.84 17.39 -7.70
C ALA A 302 -41.37 17.35 -7.56
N ALA A 303 -41.89 18.13 -6.61
CA ALA A 303 -43.32 18.32 -6.43
C ALA A 303 -43.87 19.26 -7.50
N VAL A 304 -44.91 18.83 -8.21
CA VAL A 304 -45.58 19.60 -9.27
C VAL A 304 -46.99 19.93 -8.81
N PHE A 305 -47.24 21.20 -8.51
CA PHE A 305 -48.53 21.70 -8.09
C PHE A 305 -49.27 22.28 -9.29
N VAL A 306 -50.41 21.66 -9.63
CA VAL A 306 -51.28 22.11 -10.71
C VAL A 306 -52.45 22.90 -10.14
N ARG A 307 -52.55 24.16 -10.57
CA ARG A 307 -53.63 25.07 -10.21
C ARG A 307 -54.66 25.17 -11.33
N GLU A 308 -55.89 25.50 -10.96
CA GLU A 308 -56.90 25.92 -11.94
C GLU A 308 -56.50 27.25 -12.57
N PRO A 309 -56.87 27.50 -13.84
CA PRO A 309 -56.79 28.84 -14.41
C PRO A 309 -57.60 29.81 -13.54
N ARG A 310 -57.05 30.99 -13.26
CA ARG A 310 -57.89 32.06 -12.68
C ARG A 310 -58.92 32.43 -13.75
N ARG A 311 -60.21 32.30 -13.40
CA ARG A 311 -61.32 32.83 -14.20
C ARG A 311 -61.26 34.35 -14.19
#